data_AF-A0A170Q9H3-F1
#
_entry.id   AF-A0A170Q9H3-F1
#
_cell.length_a   1.000
_cell.length_b   1.000
_cell.length_c   1.000
_cell.angle_alpha   90.00
_cell.angle_beta   90.00
_cell.angle_gamma   90.00
#
_symmetry.space_group_name_H-M   'P 1'
#
loop_
_entity.id
_entity.type
_entity.pdbx_description
1 polymer ?
#
loop_
_entity_poly.entity_id
_entity_poly.type
_entity_poly.pdbx_seq_one_letter_code
_entity_poly.pdbx_strand_id
1 'polypeptide(L)'
;MERLAFVPVIFLLLTLLAGCGGDDETAPMINEVAYTAADYHLIGPQFLHSGMTKLTLANDGMDLHHQQLLSPQQEMTQDDLIAVFMSGEPGPLSTGLDAAGEVGALNLGISGSVTLDLAADNYLMVGFVPNA
;
A
#
# COMPACT_ATOMS: atom_id res chain seq x y z
N MET A 1 -30.11 63.62 -41.36
CA MET A 1 -29.45 63.73 -40.05
C MET A 1 -30.47 63.28 -39.01
N GLU A 2 -30.02 62.45 -38.06
CA GLU A 2 -30.64 62.17 -36.74
C GLU A 2 -31.80 61.16 -36.74
N ARG A 3 -31.51 59.86 -36.50
CA ARG A 3 -31.49 59.14 -35.20
C ARG A 3 -32.90 58.76 -34.71
N LEU A 4 -33.18 57.44 -34.62
CA LEU A 4 -33.44 56.75 -33.35
C LEU A 4 -33.73 55.27 -33.63
N ALA A 5 -32.81 54.40 -33.20
CA ALA A 5 -33.03 52.96 -33.13
C ALA A 5 -33.83 52.64 -31.87
N PHE A 6 -34.93 51.90 -32.03
CA PHE A 6 -35.70 51.30 -30.95
C PHE A 6 -36.01 49.85 -31.37
N VAL A 7 -35.25 48.88 -30.86
CA VAL A 7 -35.74 47.50 -30.71
C VAL A 7 -35.23 47.00 -29.36
N PRO A 8 -36.11 46.46 -28.50
CA PRO A 8 -35.93 46.40 -27.06
C PRO A 8 -35.24 45.11 -26.61
N VAL A 9 -34.61 45.20 -25.44
CA VAL A 9 -34.71 44.22 -24.35
C VAL A 9 -34.95 42.77 -24.79
N ILE A 10 -33.89 42.07 -25.21
CA ILE A 10 -33.81 40.61 -25.04
C ILE A 10 -32.66 40.36 -24.08
N PHE A 11 -33.00 40.56 -22.82
CA PHE A 11 -32.34 39.97 -21.68
C PHE A 11 -32.78 38.51 -21.65
N LEU A 12 -32.02 37.62 -22.27
CA LEU A 12 -32.16 36.18 -22.00
C LEU A 12 -30.77 35.55 -21.93
N LEU A 13 -30.15 35.79 -20.78
CA LEU A 13 -29.50 34.76 -19.96
C LEU A 13 -29.07 33.51 -20.74
N LEU A 14 -27.91 33.58 -21.40
CA LEU A 14 -27.09 32.39 -21.61
C LEU A 14 -26.38 32.12 -20.29
N THR A 15 -27.14 31.53 -19.36
CA THR A 15 -26.58 30.91 -18.15
C THR A 15 -25.62 29.83 -18.60
N LEU A 16 -24.33 30.14 -18.46
CA LEU A 16 -23.25 29.18 -18.39
C LEU A 16 -23.64 28.09 -17.39
N LEU A 17 -24.09 26.94 -17.89
CA LEU A 17 -23.96 25.68 -17.17
C LEU A 17 -22.47 25.32 -17.21
N ALA A 18 -21.66 26.07 -16.46
CA ALA A 18 -20.44 25.52 -15.90
C ALA A 18 -20.91 24.52 -14.83
N GLY A 19 -21.36 23.36 -15.30
CA GLY A 19 -21.49 22.20 -14.43
C GLY A 19 -20.10 21.94 -13.89
N CYS A 20 -19.86 22.33 -12.64
CA CYS A 20 -18.94 21.57 -11.82
C CYS A 20 -19.56 20.17 -11.72
N GLY A 21 -19.27 19.33 -12.72
CA GLY A 21 -19.13 17.91 -12.48
C GLY A 21 -17.95 17.77 -11.53
N GLY A 22 -18.21 18.06 -10.26
CA GLY A 22 -17.42 17.50 -9.19
C GLY A 22 -17.78 16.03 -9.22
N ASP A 23 -17.11 15.30 -10.10
CA ASP A 23 -16.94 13.88 -9.90
C ASP A 23 -16.24 13.81 -8.55
N ASP A 24 -17.05 13.68 -7.49
CA ASP A 24 -16.59 13.36 -6.15
C ASP A 24 -16.12 11.91 -6.21
N GLU A 25 -15.08 11.70 -7.02
CA GLU A 25 -14.31 10.48 -7.10
C GLU A 25 -13.68 10.38 -5.73
N THR A 26 -14.36 9.63 -4.86
CA THR A 26 -13.90 9.36 -3.52
C THR A 26 -12.52 8.76 -3.67
N ALA A 27 -11.48 9.54 -3.33
CA ALA A 27 -10.11 9.08 -3.41
C ALA A 27 -10.02 7.73 -2.67
N PRO A 28 -9.37 6.71 -3.25
CA PRO A 28 -9.31 5.39 -2.64
C PRO A 28 -8.72 5.53 -1.24
N MET A 29 -9.48 5.09 -0.22
CA MET A 29 -8.99 5.10 1.15
C MET A 29 -7.78 4.16 1.24
N ILE A 30 -6.65 4.69 1.73
CA ILE A 30 -5.45 3.91 1.98
C ILE A 30 -5.53 3.37 3.40
N ASN A 31 -5.46 2.04 3.54
CA ASN A 31 -5.29 1.40 4.83
C ASN A 31 -3.90 1.74 5.38
N GLU A 32 -3.81 2.24 6.61
CA GLU A 32 -2.53 2.56 7.25
C GLU A 32 -2.22 1.48 8.30
N VAL A 33 -1.09 0.80 8.14
CA VAL A 33 -0.69 -0.33 8.98
C VAL A 33 0.74 -0.14 9.46
N ALA A 34 0.96 -0.31 10.76
CA ALA A 34 2.27 -0.16 11.38
C ALA A 34 2.79 -1.49 11.92
N TYR A 35 4.08 -1.71 11.72
CA TYR A 35 4.88 -2.77 12.30
C TYR A 35 6.10 -2.17 13.01
N THR A 36 6.56 -2.87 14.04
CA THR A 36 7.83 -2.60 14.71
C THR A 36 8.74 -3.81 14.53
N ALA A 37 9.94 -3.60 14.02
CA ALA A 37 11.02 -4.57 14.10
C ALA A 37 11.74 -4.43 15.43
N ALA A 38 12.01 -5.57 16.06
CA ALA A 38 12.98 -5.71 17.12
C ALA A 38 13.82 -6.96 16.83
N ASP A 39 14.86 -7.19 17.61
CA ASP A 39 15.84 -8.23 17.25
C ASP A 39 15.17 -9.60 17.16
N TYR A 40 15.24 -10.19 15.97
CA TYR A 40 14.65 -11.48 15.59
C TYR A 40 13.11 -11.55 15.55
N HIS A 41 12.39 -10.41 15.57
CA HIS A 41 10.93 -10.43 15.49
C HIS A 41 10.30 -9.16 14.87
N LEU A 42 9.18 -9.35 14.18
CA LEU A 42 8.31 -8.28 13.69
C LEU A 42 7.01 -8.28 14.51
N ILE A 43 6.62 -7.10 15.01
CA ILE A 43 5.44 -6.90 15.84
C ILE A 43 4.43 -6.09 15.05
N GLY A 44 3.22 -6.62 14.89
CA GLY A 44 2.12 -5.91 14.24
C GLY A 44 0.88 -6.79 14.08
N PRO A 45 -0.14 -6.32 13.36
CA PRO A 45 -1.37 -7.09 13.17
C PRO A 45 -1.16 -8.32 12.29
N GLN A 46 -1.93 -9.37 12.59
CA GLN A 46 -1.95 -10.60 11.81
C GLN A 46 -2.87 -10.51 10.56
N PHE A 47 -3.92 -9.68 10.63
CA PHE A 47 -4.91 -9.54 9.57
C PHE A 47 -4.95 -8.11 9.06
N LEU A 48 -4.90 -7.95 7.73
CA LEU A 48 -4.98 -6.68 7.04
C LEU A 48 -6.23 -6.65 6.15
N HIS A 49 -6.77 -5.46 5.90
CA HIS A 49 -7.76 -5.30 4.85
C HIS A 49 -7.08 -5.39 3.48
N SER A 50 -7.77 -5.99 2.51
CA SER A 50 -7.38 -5.93 1.11
C SER A 50 -7.50 -4.50 0.55
N GLY A 51 -6.81 -4.23 -0.55
CA GLY A 51 -6.75 -2.95 -1.25
C GLY A 51 -5.49 -2.16 -0.94
N MET A 52 -5.49 -0.89 -1.36
CA MET A 52 -4.39 0.06 -1.15
C MET A 52 -4.04 0.16 0.33
N THR A 53 -2.83 -0.27 0.68
CA THR A 53 -2.35 -0.39 2.05
C THR A 53 -0.94 0.16 2.15
N LYS A 54 -0.75 1.15 3.02
CA LYS A 54 0.56 1.66 3.40
C LYS A 54 1.06 0.90 4.63
N LEU A 55 2.11 0.11 4.43
CA LEU A 55 2.84 -0.57 5.48
C LEU A 55 3.97 0.34 5.94
N THR A 56 4.06 0.57 7.25
CA THR A 56 5.16 1.30 7.88
C THR A 56 5.91 0.36 8.81
N LEU A 57 7.23 0.35 8.71
CA LEU A 57 8.12 -0.36 9.62
C LEU A 57 8.94 0.65 10.42
N ALA A 58 8.95 0.52 11.74
CA ALA A 58 9.90 1.18 12.62
C ALA A 58 10.90 0.15 13.16
N ASN A 59 12.20 0.47 13.17
CA ASN A 59 13.20 -0.39 13.76
C ASN A 59 13.56 0.05 15.19
N ASP A 60 13.13 -0.74 16.17
CA ASP A 60 13.49 -0.60 17.59
C ASP A 60 14.56 -1.62 18.02
N GLY A 61 14.99 -2.50 17.12
CA GLY A 61 16.08 -3.46 17.32
C GLY A 61 17.46 -2.82 17.19
N MET A 62 18.45 -3.45 17.82
CA MET A 62 19.84 -2.99 17.72
C MET A 62 20.43 -3.29 16.34
N ASP A 63 19.95 -4.35 15.70
CA ASP A 63 20.41 -4.78 14.38
C ASP A 63 19.69 -4.06 13.24
N LEU A 64 20.18 -4.30 12.03
CA LEU A 64 19.61 -3.76 10.80
C LEU A 64 18.41 -4.65 10.39
N HIS A 65 17.23 -4.04 10.23
CA HIS A 65 15.99 -4.78 9.96
C HIS A 65 15.31 -4.32 8.68
N HIS A 66 14.75 -5.24 7.91
CA HIS A 66 13.84 -4.95 6.80
C HIS A 66 12.52 -5.70 6.98
N GLN A 67 11.55 -5.44 6.10
CA GLN A 67 10.31 -6.21 6.03
C GLN A 67 10.03 -6.58 4.58
N GLN A 68 10.17 -7.87 4.24
CA GLN A 68 9.78 -8.42 2.95
C GLN A 68 8.40 -9.07 3.08
N LEU A 69 7.50 -8.76 2.15
CA LEU A 69 6.20 -9.41 2.02
C LEU A 69 6.25 -10.35 0.83
N LEU A 70 5.88 -11.61 1.04
CA LEU A 70 5.81 -12.64 0.01
C LEU A 70 4.37 -13.08 -0.20
N SER A 71 3.95 -13.16 -1.46
CA SER A 71 2.64 -13.67 -1.89
C SER A 71 2.79 -15.05 -2.50
N PRO A 72 1.80 -15.94 -2.34
CA PRO A 72 1.82 -17.24 -3.00
C PRO A 72 1.51 -17.11 -4.51
N GLN A 73 2.13 -17.98 -5.32
CA GLN A 73 1.88 -18.05 -6.77
C GLN A 73 0.55 -18.74 -7.13
N GLN A 74 -0.01 -19.50 -6.18
CA GLN A 74 -1.26 -20.25 -6.29
C GLN A 74 -2.00 -20.16 -4.95
N GLU A 75 -3.22 -20.69 -4.86
CA GLU A 75 -3.98 -20.73 -3.59
C GLU A 75 -3.31 -21.66 -2.56
N MET A 76 -2.31 -21.14 -1.84
CA MET A 76 -1.63 -21.84 -0.77
C MET A 76 -2.32 -21.58 0.56
N THR A 77 -2.44 -22.63 1.38
CA THR A 77 -2.94 -22.46 2.74
C THR A 77 -1.86 -21.84 3.63
N GLN A 78 -2.25 -21.34 4.81
CA GLN A 78 -1.29 -20.89 5.82
C GLN A 78 -0.29 -21.98 6.20
N ASP A 79 -0.73 -23.23 6.31
CA ASP A 79 0.15 -24.36 6.65
C ASP A 79 1.17 -24.63 5.54
N ASP A 80 0.78 -24.47 4.26
CA ASP A 80 1.70 -24.59 3.13
C ASP A 80 2.77 -23.49 3.15
N LEU A 81 2.39 -22.25 3.44
CA LEU A 81 3.32 -21.13 3.57
C LEU A 81 4.35 -21.37 4.68
N ILE A 82 3.88 -21.87 5.84
CA ILE A 82 4.76 -22.23 6.96
C ILE A 82 5.70 -23.36 6.54
N ALA A 83 5.20 -24.39 5.86
CA ALA A 83 6.02 -25.51 5.39
C ALA A 83 7.11 -25.06 4.41
N VAL A 84 6.78 -24.15 3.48
CA VAL A 84 7.75 -23.55 2.55
C VAL A 84 8.82 -22.78 3.32
N PHE A 85 8.43 -21.91 4.26
CA PHE A 85 9.38 -21.14 5.05
C PHE A 85 10.33 -22.05 5.87
N MET A 86 9.78 -23.09 6.49
CA MET A 86 10.55 -24.04 7.30
C MET A 86 11.45 -24.98 6.48
N SER A 87 11.22 -25.10 5.16
CA SER A 87 12.07 -25.89 4.27
C SER A 87 13.48 -25.31 4.10
N GLY A 88 13.66 -24.01 4.41
CA GLY A 88 14.96 -23.35 4.36
C GLY A 88 15.50 -23.06 2.96
N GLU A 89 14.64 -23.10 1.93
CA GLU A 89 15.01 -22.62 0.58
C GLU A 89 15.47 -21.16 0.66
N PRO A 90 16.71 -20.84 0.24
CA PRO A 90 17.27 -19.51 0.44
C PRO A 90 16.66 -18.48 -0.51
N GLY A 91 16.07 -17.42 0.06
CA GLY A 91 15.75 -16.17 -0.62
C GLY A 91 14.24 -15.90 -0.80
N PRO A 92 13.88 -14.68 -1.23
CA PRO A 92 12.49 -14.24 -1.38
C PRO A 92 11.74 -14.92 -2.52
N LEU A 93 12.37 -15.86 -3.23
CA LEU A 93 11.82 -16.61 -4.36
C LEU A 93 11.98 -18.11 -4.12
N SER A 94 11.59 -18.59 -2.93
CA SER A 94 11.36 -20.02 -2.71
C SER A 94 10.27 -20.51 -3.67
N THR A 95 10.38 -21.75 -4.16
CA THR A 95 9.39 -22.33 -5.07
C THR A 95 7.96 -22.09 -4.58
N GLY A 96 7.14 -21.37 -5.36
CA GLY A 96 5.74 -21.07 -5.04
C GLY A 96 5.46 -19.72 -4.38
N LEU A 97 6.47 -18.90 -4.09
CA LEU A 97 6.33 -17.53 -3.56
C LEU A 97 6.91 -16.48 -4.52
N ASP A 98 6.26 -15.32 -4.56
CA ASP A 98 6.71 -14.12 -5.24
C ASP A 98 6.92 -12.97 -4.23
N ALA A 99 7.84 -12.06 -4.53
CA ALA A 99 7.99 -10.83 -3.76
C ALA A 99 6.83 -9.87 -4.04
N ALA A 100 6.04 -9.56 -3.02
CA ALA A 100 4.90 -8.66 -3.10
C ALA A 100 5.25 -7.20 -2.76
N GLY A 101 6.33 -6.97 -2.01
CA GLY A 101 6.82 -5.64 -1.68
C GLY A 101 7.68 -5.63 -0.42
N GLU A 102 8.43 -4.54 -0.23
CA GLU A 102 9.41 -4.44 0.85
C GLU A 102 9.46 -3.03 1.45
N VAL A 103 9.66 -2.97 2.77
CA VAL A 103 10.31 -1.81 3.40
C VAL A 103 11.79 -2.13 3.54
N GLY A 104 12.61 -1.37 2.81
CA GLY A 104 14.06 -1.57 2.74
C GLY A 104 14.73 -1.48 4.10
N ALA A 105 15.96 -1.97 4.18
CA ALA A 105 16.65 -2.15 5.44
C ALA A 105 16.88 -0.83 6.22
N LEU A 106 16.56 -0.83 7.51
CA LEU A 106 16.53 0.32 8.42
C LEU A 106 17.51 0.12 9.57
N ASN A 107 18.24 1.18 9.92
CA ASN A 107 19.02 1.24 11.17
C ASN A 107 18.10 1.47 12.38
N LEU A 108 18.63 1.25 13.59
CA LEU A 108 17.95 1.56 14.85
C LEU A 108 17.37 3.00 14.86
N GLY A 109 16.12 3.11 15.28
CA GLY A 109 15.38 4.37 15.41
C GLY A 109 14.90 4.96 14.08
N ILE A 110 15.12 4.26 12.96
CA ILE A 110 14.65 4.69 11.64
C ILE A 110 13.35 3.98 11.29
N SER A 111 12.48 4.69 10.57
CA SER A 111 11.27 4.14 9.98
C SER A 111 11.25 4.31 8.47
N GLY A 112 10.57 3.39 7.79
CA GLY A 112 10.32 3.40 6.36
C GLY A 112 8.91 2.91 6.05
N SER A 113 8.45 3.13 4.82
CA SER A 113 7.12 2.69 4.41
C SER A 113 7.06 2.31 2.93
N VAL A 114 6.11 1.43 2.61
CA VAL A 114 5.74 1.05 1.25
C VAL A 114 4.22 1.04 1.13
N THR A 115 3.69 1.46 -0.02
CA THR A 115 2.25 1.36 -0.31
C THR A 115 2.05 0.29 -1.38
N LEU A 116 1.20 -0.70 -1.08
CA LEU A 116 0.92 -1.86 -1.91
C LEU A 116 -0.58 -1.99 -2.14
N ASP A 117 -0.99 -2.53 -3.28
CA ASP A 117 -2.37 -2.96 -3.50
C ASP A 117 -2.48 -4.44 -3.11
N LEU A 118 -3.04 -4.74 -1.94
CA LEU A 118 -3.06 -6.09 -1.38
C LEU A 118 -4.32 -6.84 -1.82
N ALA A 119 -4.15 -7.99 -2.46
CA ALA A 119 -5.25 -8.90 -2.68
C ALA A 119 -5.71 -9.53 -1.35
N ALA A 120 -6.94 -10.04 -1.31
CA ALA A 120 -7.41 -10.83 -0.18
C ALA A 120 -6.78 -12.23 -0.25
N ASP A 121 -5.64 -12.42 0.41
CA ASP A 121 -4.87 -13.66 0.42
C ASP A 121 -4.01 -13.81 1.68
N ASN A 122 -3.36 -14.95 1.84
CA ASN A 122 -2.34 -15.19 2.85
C ASN A 122 -0.99 -14.68 2.35
N TYR A 123 -0.27 -13.97 3.21
CA TYR A 123 1.07 -13.48 2.93
C TYR A 123 2.04 -13.96 3.99
N LEU A 124 3.30 -14.17 3.61
CA LEU A 124 4.39 -14.35 4.55
C LEU A 124 5.14 -13.03 4.71
N MET A 125 5.32 -12.60 5.95
CA MET A 125 6.12 -11.42 6.26
C MET A 125 7.40 -11.85 6.98
N VAL A 126 8.54 -11.48 6.41
CA VAL A 126 9.84 -12.04 6.79
C VAL A 126 10.95 -10.99 6.72
N GLY A 127 11.92 -11.12 7.63
CA GLY A 127 13.18 -10.41 7.61
C GLY A 127 14.32 -11.36 7.25
N PHE A 128 15.07 -11.05 6.19
CA PHE A 128 16.19 -11.86 5.69
C PHE A 128 17.56 -11.28 5.98
N VAL A 129 17.64 -10.08 6.57
CA VAL A 129 18.93 -9.43 6.86
C VAL A 129 19.69 -10.30 7.86
N PRO A 130 20.82 -10.91 7.46
CA PRO A 130 21.66 -11.64 8.40
C PRO A 130 22.26 -10.65 9.38
N ASN A 131 22.49 -11.09 10.62
CA ASN A 131 23.27 -10.33 11.58
C ASN A 131 24.62 -9.94 10.97
N ALA A 132 25.04 -8.69 11.18
CA ALA A 132 26.38 -8.22 10.82
C ALA A 132 27.45 -8.76 11.80
#